data_AF-B8ZVY9-F1
#
_entry.id   AF-B8ZVY9-F1
#
_cell.length_a   1.000
_cell.length_b   1.000
_cell.length_c   1.000
_cell.angle_alpha   90.00
_cell.angle_beta   90.00
_cell.angle_gamma   90.00
#
_symmetry.space_group_name_H-M   'P 1'
#
loop_
_entity.id
_entity.type
_entity.pdbx_description
1 polymer ?
#
loop_
_entity_poly.entity_id
_entity_poly.type
_entity_poly.pdbx_seq_one_letter_code
_entity_poly.pdbx_strand_id
1 'polypeptide(L)'
;AAWPPRSRRHVLLGTWKDDIRIDQEAVQAYIGGEIPSNGGAHSGRDWGPFDIQKEVIDLCPTKCMWMEDGKLMIDNRECTRCMHCINVMPRALRIGKDTGLSILVGAKAPILDGAQMGSLLVPFVKAEDPYDEIKEVIEGIWDWWMEEGKNRERLGELIKRQGFQKLLEVTGIDPVPQHVQEPRTNPYIFWKEEEVEGGWQRDINEFRKHHLR
;
A
#
# COMPACT_ATOMS: atom_id res chain seq x y z
N ALA A 1 -22.68 -10.57 -16.20
CA ALA A 1 -21.32 -10.86 -16.69
C ALA A 1 -20.57 -11.62 -15.61
N ALA A 2 -20.29 -12.90 -15.83
CA ALA A 2 -19.61 -13.76 -14.85
C ALA A 2 -18.11 -13.43 -14.86
N TRP A 3 -17.62 -12.80 -13.79
CA TRP A 3 -16.19 -12.57 -13.59
C TRP A 3 -15.49 -13.92 -13.45
N PRO A 4 -14.60 -14.33 -14.38
CA PRO A 4 -13.99 -15.64 -14.34
C PRO A 4 -13.10 -15.75 -13.09
N PRO A 5 -13.27 -16.79 -12.26
CA PRO A 5 -12.50 -16.97 -11.05
C PRO A 5 -11.17 -17.62 -11.40
N ARG A 6 -10.14 -16.84 -11.75
CA ARG A 6 -8.75 -17.35 -11.89
C ARG A 6 -7.75 -16.20 -11.96
N SER A 7 -6.89 -16.12 -10.95
CA SER A 7 -5.88 -15.10 -10.63
C SER A 7 -6.44 -13.77 -10.11
N ARG A 8 -6.25 -13.49 -8.82
CA ARG A 8 -6.46 -12.16 -8.23
C ARG A 8 -5.40 -11.22 -8.82
N ARG A 9 -5.67 -10.63 -9.99
CA ARG A 9 -4.80 -9.66 -10.68
C ARG A 9 -4.84 -8.29 -10.01
N HIS A 10 -5.98 -7.98 -9.41
CA HIS A 10 -6.23 -6.84 -8.54
C HIS A 10 -6.46 -7.38 -7.13
N VAL A 11 -5.84 -6.74 -6.14
CA VAL A 11 -5.95 -7.05 -4.73
C VAL A 11 -6.61 -5.85 -4.07
N LEU A 12 -7.78 -6.08 -3.49
CA LEU A 12 -8.53 -5.07 -2.73
C LEU A 12 -8.33 -5.36 -1.25
N LEU A 13 -7.68 -4.44 -0.52
CA LEU A 13 -7.39 -4.58 0.91
C LEU A 13 -8.11 -3.50 1.70
N GLY A 14 -9.07 -3.90 2.54
CA GLY A 14 -9.80 -2.97 3.40
C GLY A 14 -8.89 -2.25 4.39
N THR A 15 -9.13 -0.97 4.59
CA THR A 15 -8.41 -0.13 5.57
C THR A 15 -9.33 1.00 6.09
N TRP A 16 -8.80 1.86 6.94
CA TRP A 16 -9.46 3.07 7.43
C TRP A 16 -8.49 4.25 7.36
N LYS A 17 -9.00 5.48 7.43
CA LYS A 17 -8.16 6.70 7.39
C LYS A 17 -8.24 7.60 8.63
N ASP A 18 -9.17 7.32 9.54
CA ASP A 18 -9.31 8.01 10.83
C ASP A 18 -8.60 7.26 11.97
N ASP A 19 -8.86 7.68 13.20
CA ASP A 19 -8.15 7.18 14.38
C ASP A 19 -8.59 5.77 14.79
N ILE A 20 -7.63 4.98 15.30
CA ILE A 20 -7.93 3.74 16.02
C ILE A 20 -8.77 4.07 17.24
N ARG A 21 -9.86 3.33 17.42
CA ARG A 21 -10.74 3.48 18.58
C ARG A 21 -10.17 2.68 19.75
N ILE A 22 -9.97 3.34 20.88
CA ILE A 22 -9.36 2.77 22.08
C ILE A 22 -10.38 2.77 23.22
N ASP A 23 -10.62 1.59 23.78
CA ASP A 23 -11.35 1.40 25.04
C ASP A 23 -10.32 1.20 26.16
N GLN A 24 -10.12 2.25 26.97
CA GLN A 24 -9.09 2.26 28.02
C GLN A 24 -9.41 1.28 29.16
N GLU A 25 -10.69 1.01 29.44
CA GLU A 25 -11.07 0.03 30.46
C GLU A 25 -10.67 -1.38 30.00
N ALA A 26 -10.94 -1.70 28.74
CA ALA A 26 -10.50 -2.96 28.15
C ALA A 26 -8.96 -3.06 28.08
N VAL A 27 -8.23 -1.96 27.82
CA VAL A 27 -6.75 -1.95 27.90
C VAL A 27 -6.28 -2.35 29.30
N GLN A 28 -6.88 -1.78 30.36
CA GLN A 28 -6.51 -2.16 31.73
C GLN A 28 -6.84 -3.63 32.01
N ALA A 29 -7.96 -4.14 31.50
CA ALA A 29 -8.32 -5.55 31.65
C ALA A 29 -7.32 -6.50 30.96
N TYR A 30 -6.69 -6.09 29.85
CA TYR A 30 -5.57 -6.83 29.26
C TYR A 30 -4.33 -6.79 30.15
N ILE A 31 -3.92 -5.60 30.62
CA ILE A 31 -2.75 -5.43 31.50
C ILE A 31 -2.92 -6.20 32.82
N GLY A 32 -4.14 -6.22 33.37
CA GLY A 32 -4.51 -6.98 34.57
C GLY A 32 -4.65 -8.49 34.36
N GLY A 33 -4.56 -8.98 33.11
CA GLY A 33 -4.65 -10.41 32.78
C GLY A 33 -6.08 -10.98 32.78
N GLU A 34 -7.12 -10.14 32.85
CA GLU A 34 -8.52 -10.57 32.79
C GLU A 34 -8.93 -11.02 31.38
N ILE A 35 -8.27 -10.47 30.36
CA ILE A 35 -8.53 -10.78 28.95
C ILE A 35 -7.26 -11.40 28.33
N PRO A 36 -7.36 -12.59 27.71
CA PRO A 36 -6.22 -13.19 27.03
C PRO A 36 -5.83 -12.38 25.79
N SER A 37 -4.54 -12.13 25.62
CA SER A 37 -3.99 -11.48 24.43
C SER A 37 -4.24 -12.33 23.18
N ASN A 38 -4.37 -11.64 22.03
CA ASN A 38 -4.60 -12.23 20.71
C ASN A 38 -5.79 -13.22 20.67
N GLY A 39 -6.84 -12.94 21.45
CA GLY A 39 -8.00 -13.81 21.56
C GLY A 39 -7.69 -15.22 22.10
N GLY A 40 -6.57 -15.40 22.79
CA GLY A 40 -6.13 -16.71 23.27
C GLY A 40 -5.41 -17.57 22.23
N ALA A 41 -5.01 -17.02 21.07
CA ALA A 41 -4.34 -17.78 20.01
C ALA A 41 -3.07 -18.53 20.44
N HIS A 42 -2.44 -18.09 21.54
CA HIS A 42 -1.19 -18.65 22.06
C HIS A 42 -1.36 -19.45 23.35
N SER A 43 -2.60 -19.82 23.73
CA SER A 43 -2.89 -20.54 24.99
C SER A 43 -2.30 -21.95 25.08
N GLY A 44 -1.76 -22.49 23.97
CA GLY A 44 -1.15 -23.82 23.91
C GLY A 44 0.27 -23.89 24.49
N ARG A 45 0.85 -22.77 24.93
CA ARG A 45 2.16 -22.70 25.57
C ARG A 45 2.16 -21.60 26.63
N ASP A 46 2.93 -21.79 27.70
CA ASP A 46 3.18 -20.73 28.69
C ASP A 46 4.22 -19.74 28.14
N TRP A 47 3.77 -18.49 27.93
CA TRP A 47 4.58 -17.36 27.49
C TRP A 47 4.83 -16.34 28.60
N GLY A 48 4.32 -16.60 29.82
CA GLY A 48 4.23 -15.63 30.91
C GLY A 48 2.99 -14.75 30.84
N PRO A 49 2.81 -13.85 31.82
CA PRO A 49 1.73 -12.87 31.82
C PRO A 49 1.89 -11.86 30.68
N PHE A 50 0.76 -11.32 30.21
CA PHE A 50 0.76 -10.31 29.15
C PHE A 50 1.57 -9.08 29.55
N ASP A 51 2.47 -8.65 28.66
CA ASP A 51 3.27 -7.43 28.82
C ASP A 51 3.00 -6.49 27.64
N ILE A 52 2.19 -5.44 27.88
CA ILE A 52 1.81 -4.49 26.83
C ILE A 52 3.03 -3.78 26.21
N GLN A 53 4.10 -3.57 26.98
CA GLN A 53 5.32 -2.95 26.47
C GLN A 53 5.96 -3.89 25.46
N LYS A 54 6.20 -5.15 25.84
CA LYS A 54 6.91 -6.12 24.99
C LYS A 54 6.07 -6.65 23.83
N GLU A 55 4.77 -6.85 24.02
CA GLU A 55 3.91 -7.53 23.05
C GLU A 55 3.17 -6.57 22.11
N VAL A 56 3.07 -5.29 22.44
CA VAL A 56 2.36 -4.29 21.63
C VAL A 56 3.25 -3.11 21.27
N ILE A 57 3.75 -2.38 22.26
CA ILE A 57 4.43 -1.09 22.03
C ILE A 57 5.79 -1.30 21.34
N ASP A 58 6.61 -2.21 21.86
CA ASP A 58 7.92 -2.54 21.30
C ASP A 58 7.83 -3.26 19.95
N LEU A 59 6.67 -3.82 19.60
CA LEU A 59 6.43 -4.48 18.32
C LEU A 59 5.71 -3.60 17.29
N CYS A 60 5.27 -2.40 17.67
CA CYS A 60 4.73 -1.43 16.72
C CYS A 60 5.83 -1.06 15.70
N PRO A 61 5.61 -1.29 14.38
CA PRO A 61 6.65 -1.09 13.37
C PRO A 61 7.08 0.37 13.24
N THR A 62 6.18 1.32 13.50
CA THR A 62 6.47 2.76 13.43
C THR A 62 6.73 3.40 14.79
N LYS A 63 6.68 2.61 15.87
CA LYS A 63 6.88 3.10 17.25
C LYS A 63 5.97 4.28 17.63
N CYS A 64 4.77 4.34 17.06
CA CYS A 64 3.81 5.42 17.29
C CYS A 64 2.91 5.24 18.52
N MET A 65 3.24 4.31 19.43
CA MET A 65 2.42 3.96 20.59
C MET A 65 3.21 4.16 21.88
N TRP A 66 2.56 4.60 22.96
CA TRP A 66 3.17 4.71 24.29
C TRP A 66 2.11 4.63 25.39
N MET A 67 2.55 4.42 26.64
CA MET A 67 1.71 4.56 27.83
C MET A 67 1.92 5.93 28.46
N GLU A 68 0.83 6.62 28.81
CA GLU A 68 0.85 7.89 29.53
C GLU A 68 -0.26 7.86 30.60
N ASP A 69 0.10 8.09 31.87
CA ASP A 69 -0.83 8.05 33.01
C ASP A 69 -1.71 6.79 33.05
N GLY A 70 -1.13 5.64 32.72
CA GLY A 70 -1.82 4.35 32.65
C GLY A 70 -2.74 4.18 31.44
N LYS A 71 -2.84 5.15 30.53
CA LYS A 71 -3.61 5.06 29.29
C LYS A 71 -2.73 4.72 28.11
N LEU A 72 -3.27 3.95 27.17
CA LEU A 72 -2.61 3.70 25.90
C LEU A 72 -2.86 4.86 24.94
N MET A 73 -1.78 5.42 24.43
CA MET A 73 -1.79 6.50 23.46
C MET A 73 -1.26 6.00 22.11
N ILE A 74 -1.84 6.48 21.02
CA ILE A 74 -1.46 6.13 19.64
C ILE A 74 -1.41 7.42 18.82
N ASP A 75 -0.26 7.72 18.22
CA ASP A 75 -0.17 8.71 17.15
C ASP A 75 -0.63 8.05 15.84
N ASN A 76 -1.90 8.27 15.49
CA ASN A 76 -2.52 7.69 14.30
C ASN A 76 -1.92 8.23 13.00
N ARG A 77 -1.32 9.42 13.02
CA ARG A 77 -0.69 10.01 11.83
C ARG A 77 0.52 9.19 11.39
N GLU A 78 1.27 8.67 12.35
CA GLU A 78 2.43 7.80 12.13
C GLU A 78 2.06 6.30 12.10
N CYS A 79 0.76 5.96 12.14
CA CYS A 79 0.30 4.59 12.07
C CYS A 79 0.19 4.10 10.61
N THR A 80 0.88 3.01 10.29
CA THR A 80 0.80 2.33 8.98
C THR A 80 -0.34 1.30 8.89
N ARG A 81 -1.18 1.19 9.93
CA ARG A 81 -2.35 0.28 9.97
C ARG A 81 -2.00 -1.19 9.73
N CYS A 82 -0.87 -1.64 10.30
CA CYS A 82 -0.36 -3.02 10.17
C CYS A 82 -1.20 -4.10 10.88
N MET A 83 -2.28 -3.72 11.58
CA MET A 83 -3.16 -4.58 12.38
C MET A 83 -2.57 -5.22 13.65
N HIS A 84 -1.26 -5.15 13.90
CA HIS A 84 -0.62 -5.83 15.05
C HIS A 84 -1.31 -5.56 16.39
N CYS A 85 -1.44 -4.30 16.79
CA CYS A 85 -2.03 -3.93 18.07
C CYS A 85 -3.51 -4.36 18.18
N ILE A 86 -4.30 -4.20 17.11
CA ILE A 86 -5.70 -4.66 17.06
C ILE A 86 -5.79 -6.18 17.15
N ASN A 87 -4.88 -6.91 16.50
CA ASN A 87 -4.83 -8.36 16.56
C ASN A 87 -4.52 -8.84 17.99
N VAL A 88 -3.60 -8.17 18.69
CA VAL A 88 -3.23 -8.52 20.07
C VAL A 88 -4.32 -8.13 21.07
N MET A 89 -4.96 -6.97 20.92
CA MET A 89 -5.99 -6.47 21.85
C MET A 89 -7.34 -6.19 21.16
N PRO A 90 -7.99 -7.20 20.56
CA PRO A 90 -9.18 -6.98 19.72
C PRO A 90 -10.42 -6.48 20.48
N ARG A 91 -10.48 -6.69 21.81
CA ARG A 91 -11.55 -6.16 22.64
C ARG A 91 -11.37 -4.68 22.99
N ALA A 92 -10.12 -4.20 23.01
CA ALA A 92 -9.77 -2.83 23.40
C ALA A 92 -9.54 -1.91 22.22
N LEU A 93 -8.96 -2.42 21.13
CA LEU A 93 -8.61 -1.64 19.95
C LEU A 93 -9.49 -2.04 18.77
N ARG A 94 -10.08 -1.06 18.09
CA ARG A 94 -10.90 -1.28 16.89
C ARG A 94 -10.46 -0.37 15.76
N ILE A 95 -10.71 -0.83 14.53
CA ILE A 95 -10.52 -0.02 13.31
C ILE A 95 -11.24 1.32 13.42
N GLY A 96 -10.79 2.33 12.69
CA GLY A 96 -11.52 3.60 12.56
C GLY A 96 -12.90 3.43 11.91
N LYS A 97 -13.69 4.49 11.90
CA LYS A 97 -15.03 4.54 11.30
C LYS A 97 -15.00 4.95 9.82
N ASP A 98 -13.98 5.69 9.40
CA ASP A 98 -13.81 6.15 8.03
C ASP A 98 -13.11 5.07 7.21
N THR A 99 -13.91 4.08 6.79
CA THR A 99 -13.43 2.88 6.09
C THR A 99 -13.38 3.05 4.58
N GLY A 100 -12.53 2.26 3.95
CA GLY A 100 -12.35 2.17 2.51
C GLY A 100 -11.43 1.00 2.18
N LEU A 101 -10.77 1.04 1.03
CA LEU A 101 -9.78 0.04 0.65
C LEU A 101 -8.60 0.63 -0.11
N SER A 102 -7.49 -0.09 -0.10
CA SER A 102 -6.36 0.12 -0.98
C SER A 102 -6.43 -0.85 -2.15
N ILE A 103 -6.05 -0.39 -3.35
CA ILE A 103 -5.95 -1.22 -4.55
C ILE A 103 -4.47 -1.50 -4.83
N LEU A 104 -4.12 -2.79 -4.87
CA LEU A 104 -2.79 -3.25 -5.25
C LEU A 104 -2.88 -4.11 -6.50
N VAL A 105 -1.89 -4.02 -7.38
CA VAL A 105 -1.93 -4.64 -8.72
C VAL A 105 -0.65 -5.38 -9.07
N GLY A 106 -0.75 -6.30 -10.03
CA GLY A 106 0.42 -6.96 -10.62
C GLY A 106 0.86 -8.25 -9.95
N ALA A 107 0.13 -8.76 -8.95
CA ALA A 107 0.46 -10.02 -8.30
C ALA A 107 0.42 -11.22 -9.27
N LYS A 108 1.48 -12.04 -9.26
CA LYS A 108 1.57 -13.27 -10.06
C LYS A 108 2.53 -14.31 -9.49
N ALA A 109 2.30 -15.55 -9.89
CA ALA A 109 3.23 -16.66 -9.70
C ALA A 109 4.50 -16.49 -10.57
N PRO A 110 5.55 -17.30 -10.37
CA PRO A 110 6.85 -17.08 -11.00
C PRO A 110 6.87 -16.93 -12.54
N ILE A 111 6.15 -17.76 -13.28
CA ILE A 111 6.24 -17.79 -14.75
C ILE A 111 5.64 -16.50 -15.35
N LEU A 112 6.29 -15.77 -16.26
CA LEU A 112 7.64 -15.97 -16.83
C LEU A 112 8.71 -15.16 -16.06
N ASP A 113 8.48 -13.86 -15.83
CA ASP A 113 9.50 -12.92 -15.35
C ASP A 113 9.60 -12.77 -13.82
N GLY A 114 9.44 -13.88 -13.10
CA GLY A 114 9.53 -13.94 -11.65
C GLY A 114 8.20 -13.69 -10.94
N ALA A 115 8.17 -14.06 -9.65
CA ALA A 115 6.99 -13.89 -8.80
C ALA A 115 6.84 -12.43 -8.38
N GLN A 116 5.60 -11.97 -8.26
CA GLN A 116 5.29 -10.61 -7.84
C GLN A 116 4.16 -10.65 -6.81
N MET A 117 4.27 -9.83 -5.77
CA MET A 117 3.15 -9.43 -4.92
C MET A 117 2.47 -8.19 -5.52
N GLY A 118 1.32 -7.79 -4.97
CA GLY A 118 0.65 -6.58 -5.43
C GLY A 118 1.45 -5.33 -5.04
N SER A 119 1.67 -4.43 -6.00
CA SER A 119 2.20 -3.09 -5.75
C SER A 119 1.06 -2.11 -5.52
N LEU A 120 1.22 -1.19 -4.57
CA LEU A 120 0.18 -0.21 -4.20
C LEU A 120 -0.07 0.78 -5.36
N LEU A 121 -1.30 0.80 -5.87
CA LEU A 121 -1.74 1.73 -6.91
C LEU A 121 -2.62 2.84 -6.33
N VAL A 122 -3.69 2.48 -5.63
CA VAL A 122 -4.58 3.43 -4.96
C VAL A 122 -4.41 3.30 -3.45
N PRO A 123 -3.83 4.31 -2.76
CA PRO A 123 -3.66 4.26 -1.31
C PRO A 123 -4.99 4.11 -0.56
N PHE A 124 -6.03 4.83 -1.00
CA PHE A 124 -7.36 4.78 -0.39
C PHE A 124 -8.45 5.14 -1.41
N VAL A 125 -9.50 4.34 -1.47
CA VAL A 125 -10.74 4.60 -2.22
C VAL A 125 -11.93 4.15 -1.39
N LYS A 126 -13.08 4.81 -1.56
CA LYS A 126 -14.29 4.42 -0.86
C LYS A 126 -14.86 3.13 -1.48
N ALA A 127 -15.31 2.24 -0.59
CA ALA A 127 -15.86 0.95 -0.97
C ALA A 127 -17.37 0.95 -0.73
N GLU A 128 -18.06 1.87 -1.40
CA GLU A 128 -19.49 2.09 -1.26
C GLU A 128 -20.20 1.64 -2.54
N ASP A 129 -21.31 0.92 -2.41
CA ASP A 129 -22.14 0.50 -3.55
C ASP A 129 -22.65 1.74 -4.32
N PRO A 130 -22.55 1.78 -5.66
CA PRO A 130 -22.27 0.69 -6.60
C PRO A 130 -20.78 0.47 -6.99
N TYR A 131 -19.83 1.00 -6.23
CA TYR A 131 -18.37 0.84 -6.38
C TYR A 131 -17.78 1.46 -7.65
N ASP A 132 -18.35 2.56 -8.13
CA ASP A 132 -17.98 3.15 -9.41
C ASP A 132 -16.52 3.63 -9.43
N GLU A 133 -16.02 4.24 -8.34
CA GLU A 133 -14.60 4.64 -8.22
C GLU A 133 -13.63 3.45 -8.38
N ILE A 134 -14.02 2.27 -7.89
CA ILE A 134 -13.20 1.05 -8.00
C ILE A 134 -13.28 0.48 -9.42
N LYS A 135 -14.47 0.51 -10.02
CA LYS A 135 -14.68 0.04 -11.40
C LYS A 135 -13.92 0.88 -12.40
N GLU A 136 -13.92 2.21 -12.26
CA GLU A 136 -13.21 3.13 -13.14
C GLU A 136 -11.70 2.81 -13.18
N VAL A 137 -11.08 2.55 -12.02
CA VAL A 137 -9.68 2.12 -11.94
C VAL A 137 -9.47 0.77 -12.63
N ILE A 138 -10.36 -0.20 -12.42
CA ILE A 138 -10.23 -1.53 -13.03
C ILE A 138 -10.40 -1.47 -14.56
N GLU A 139 -11.38 -0.71 -15.03
CA GLU A 139 -11.67 -0.52 -16.46
C GLU A 139 -10.51 0.21 -17.15
N GLY A 140 -9.96 1.27 -16.56
CA GLY A 140 -8.78 1.95 -17.10
C GLY A 140 -7.54 1.03 -17.20
N ILE A 141 -7.34 0.15 -16.21
CA ILE A 141 -6.28 -0.88 -16.27
C ILE A 141 -6.55 -1.88 -17.41
N TRP A 142 -7.81 -2.30 -17.57
CA TRP A 142 -8.18 -3.27 -18.59
C TRP A 142 -8.05 -2.73 -19.99
N ASP A 143 -8.52 -1.51 -20.26
CA ASP A 143 -8.42 -0.88 -21.57
C ASP A 143 -6.94 -0.78 -22.00
N TRP A 144 -6.07 -0.37 -21.07
CA TRP A 144 -4.62 -0.34 -21.32
C TRP A 144 -4.02 -1.74 -21.51
N TRP A 145 -4.29 -2.69 -20.60
CA TRP A 145 -3.68 -4.02 -20.66
C TRP A 145 -4.17 -4.85 -21.85
N MET A 146 -5.42 -4.66 -22.28
CA MET A 146 -5.98 -5.35 -23.44
C MET A 146 -5.35 -4.90 -24.76
N GLU A 147 -4.98 -3.63 -24.87
CA GLU A 147 -4.35 -3.10 -26.08
C GLU A 147 -2.83 -3.33 -26.08
N GLU A 148 -2.16 -3.05 -24.96
CA GLU A 148 -0.69 -3.05 -24.87
C GLU A 148 -0.09 -4.37 -24.39
N GLY A 149 -0.92 -5.27 -23.88
CA GLY A 149 -0.52 -6.58 -23.37
C GLY A 149 -0.09 -7.52 -24.48
N LYS A 150 1.11 -8.09 -24.36
CA LYS A 150 1.57 -9.14 -25.28
C LYS A 150 0.82 -10.45 -25.02
N ASN A 151 0.89 -11.37 -25.99
CA ASN A 151 0.31 -12.70 -25.85
C ASN A 151 0.80 -13.38 -24.56
N ARG A 152 -0.15 -13.75 -23.69
CA ARG A 152 0.07 -14.39 -22.38
C ARG A 152 0.88 -13.56 -21.37
N GLU A 153 1.03 -12.26 -21.58
CA GLU A 153 1.68 -11.36 -20.63
C GLU A 153 0.72 -10.96 -19.50
N ARG A 154 1.15 -11.11 -18.26
CA ARG A 154 0.36 -10.70 -17.09
C ARG A 154 0.50 -9.19 -16.86
N LEU A 155 -0.51 -8.58 -16.21
CA LEU A 155 -0.48 -7.16 -15.85
C LEU A 155 0.83 -6.75 -15.14
N GLY A 156 1.31 -7.54 -14.18
CA GLY A 156 2.56 -7.24 -13.48
C GLY A 156 3.83 -7.26 -14.36
N GLU A 157 3.80 -8.01 -15.47
CA GLU A 157 4.87 -8.04 -16.47
C GLU A 157 4.78 -6.83 -17.41
N LEU A 158 3.56 -6.46 -17.82
CA LEU A 158 3.31 -5.22 -18.56
C LEU A 158 3.81 -3.99 -17.76
N ILE A 159 3.51 -3.93 -16.46
CA ILE A 159 3.98 -2.86 -15.57
C ILE A 159 5.52 -2.83 -15.50
N LYS A 160 6.18 -3.99 -15.41
CA LYS A 160 7.65 -4.05 -15.44
C LYS A 160 8.23 -3.57 -16.77
N ARG A 161 7.54 -3.86 -17.88
CA ARG A 161 8.01 -3.53 -19.23
C ARG A 161 7.79 -2.06 -19.61
N GLN A 162 6.61 -1.51 -19.33
CA GLN A 162 6.24 -0.13 -19.70
C GLN A 162 6.45 0.88 -18.56
N GLY A 163 6.72 0.41 -17.34
CA GLY A 163 6.93 1.24 -16.17
C GLY A 163 5.65 1.53 -15.39
N PHE A 164 5.82 1.79 -14.10
CA PHE A 164 4.71 2.11 -13.21
C PHE A 164 4.09 3.48 -13.52
N GLN A 165 4.88 4.41 -14.06
CA GLN A 165 4.41 5.73 -14.50
C GLN A 165 3.32 5.60 -15.56
N LYS A 166 3.43 4.64 -16.50
CA LYS A 166 2.40 4.47 -17.52
C LYS A 166 1.07 4.01 -16.93
N LEU A 167 1.12 3.13 -15.93
CA LEU A 167 -0.05 2.69 -15.18
C LEU A 167 -0.74 3.88 -14.48
N LEU A 168 0.04 4.77 -13.88
CA LEU A 168 -0.48 5.99 -13.23
C LEU A 168 -1.17 6.92 -14.24
N GLU A 169 -0.56 7.14 -15.40
CA GLU A 169 -1.14 7.96 -16.47
C GLU A 169 -2.48 7.43 -16.97
N VAL A 170 -2.57 6.12 -17.27
CA VAL A 170 -3.80 5.52 -17.84
C VAL A 170 -4.94 5.41 -16.82
N THR A 171 -4.61 5.45 -15.53
CA THR A 171 -5.60 5.46 -14.45
C THR A 171 -5.91 6.86 -13.93
N GLY A 172 -5.24 7.90 -14.46
CA GLY A 172 -5.41 9.29 -14.02
C GLY A 172 -4.97 9.54 -12.57
N ILE A 173 -4.06 8.72 -12.04
CA ILE A 173 -3.60 8.82 -10.65
C ILE A 173 -2.26 9.55 -10.61
N ASP A 174 -2.17 10.63 -9.83
CA ASP A 174 -0.90 11.33 -9.62
C ASP A 174 0.10 10.50 -8.81
N PRO A 175 1.40 10.52 -9.17
CA PRO A 175 2.43 9.82 -8.42
C PRO A 175 2.59 10.41 -7.01
N VAL A 176 2.55 9.56 -5.99
CA VAL A 176 2.76 9.94 -4.58
C VAL A 176 3.84 9.08 -3.93
N PRO A 177 4.49 9.53 -2.84
CA PRO A 177 5.53 8.76 -2.17
C PRO A 177 5.10 7.35 -1.74
N GLN A 178 3.82 7.15 -1.44
CA GLN A 178 3.24 5.87 -1.05
C GLN A 178 3.32 4.80 -2.15
N HIS A 179 3.50 5.19 -3.43
CA HIS A 179 3.63 4.25 -4.54
C HIS A 179 4.96 3.50 -4.54
N VAL A 180 5.96 3.98 -3.78
CA VAL A 180 7.29 3.37 -3.74
C VAL A 180 7.69 3.04 -2.30
N GLN A 181 8.43 1.95 -2.14
CA GLN A 181 9.11 1.67 -0.87
C GLN A 181 10.35 2.56 -0.70
N GLU A 182 11.07 2.80 -1.79
CA GLU A 182 12.21 3.69 -1.87
C GLU A 182 12.26 4.37 -3.24
N PRO A 183 12.74 5.62 -3.33
CA PRO A 183 13.07 6.22 -4.61
C PRO A 183 14.14 5.41 -5.34
N ARG A 184 14.18 5.55 -6.66
CA ARG A 184 15.22 4.93 -7.48
C ARG A 184 16.62 5.41 -7.08
N THR A 185 17.59 4.50 -7.11
CA THR A 185 19.00 4.79 -6.84
C THR A 185 19.82 5.03 -8.10
N ASN A 186 19.31 4.63 -9.28
CA ASN A 186 19.99 4.81 -10.55
C ASN A 186 19.55 6.11 -11.26
N PRO A 187 20.47 6.85 -11.92
CA PRO A 187 20.19 8.18 -12.46
C PRO A 187 19.55 8.20 -13.86
N TYR A 188 19.07 7.06 -14.39
CA TYR A 188 18.49 6.97 -15.74
C TYR A 188 17.04 7.49 -15.80
N ILE A 189 16.86 8.78 -15.51
CA ILE A 189 15.57 9.47 -15.42
C ILE A 189 15.12 9.86 -16.83
N PHE A 190 13.93 9.42 -17.20
CA PHE A 190 13.26 9.86 -18.41
C PHE A 190 12.48 11.14 -18.12
N TRP A 191 12.56 12.09 -19.04
CA TRP A 191 11.74 13.30 -19.06
C TRP A 191 10.87 13.26 -20.30
N LYS A 192 9.70 13.90 -20.25
CA LYS A 192 8.94 14.16 -21.48
C LYS A 192 9.56 15.37 -22.19
N GLU A 193 9.49 15.41 -23.51
CA GLU A 193 10.08 16.51 -24.28
C GLU A 193 9.49 17.87 -23.88
N GLU A 194 8.18 17.90 -23.61
CA GLU A 194 7.43 19.07 -23.15
C GLU A 194 7.85 19.60 -21.77
N GLU A 195 8.52 18.80 -20.96
CA GLU A 195 9.00 19.18 -19.62
C GLU A 195 10.40 19.79 -19.66
N VAL A 196 11.11 19.68 -20.79
CA VAL A 196 12.49 20.16 -20.95
C VAL A 196 12.50 21.44 -21.76
N GLU A 197 12.94 22.54 -21.15
CA GLU A 197 13.08 23.83 -21.83
C GLU A 197 13.94 23.69 -23.10
N GLY A 198 13.38 24.08 -24.25
CA GLY A 198 14.02 23.99 -25.57
C GLY A 198 13.79 22.69 -26.34
N GLY A 199 13.12 21.69 -25.74
CA GLY A 199 12.81 20.41 -26.40
C GLY A 199 14.05 19.61 -26.80
N TRP A 200 13.90 18.64 -27.71
CA TRP A 200 14.99 17.74 -28.12
C TRP A 200 15.54 17.99 -29.53
N GLN A 201 14.85 18.82 -30.33
CA GLN A 201 15.30 19.29 -31.64
C GLN A 201 16.50 20.23 -31.48
N ARG A 202 17.72 19.70 -31.64
CA ARG A 202 18.98 20.44 -31.45
C ARG A 202 19.87 20.35 -32.69
N ASP A 203 20.46 21.48 -33.09
CA ASP A 203 21.46 21.53 -34.17
C ASP A 203 22.88 21.43 -33.61
N ILE A 204 23.66 20.48 -34.15
CA ILE A 204 25.06 20.30 -33.81
C ILE A 204 25.91 21.52 -34.19
N ASN A 205 25.54 22.27 -35.24
CA ASN A 205 26.30 23.43 -35.69
C ASN A 205 26.22 24.58 -34.68
N GLU A 206 25.04 24.81 -34.06
CA GLU A 206 24.88 25.81 -33.00
C GLU A 206 25.74 25.47 -31.77
N PHE A 207 25.77 24.19 -31.38
CA PHE A 207 26.62 23.74 -30.26
C PHE A 207 28.10 24.01 -30.52
N ARG A 208 28.56 23.82 -31.76
CA ARG A 208 29.97 23.97 -32.15
C ARG A 208 30.46 25.42 -32.23
N LYS A 209 29.58 26.42 -32.29
CA LYS A 209 29.97 27.84 -32.18
C LYS A 209 30.60 28.16 -30.83
N HIS A 210 30.22 27.42 -29.79
CA HIS A 210 30.68 27.62 -28.41
C HIS A 210 31.69 26.56 -27.95
N HIS A 211 31.77 25.42 -28.65
CA HIS A 211 32.59 24.27 -28.24
C HIS A 211 33.45 23.75 -29.41
N LEU A 212 34.74 24.10 -29.39
CA LEU A 212 35.75 23.57 -30.32
C LEU A 212 35.79 22.03 -30.26
N ARG A 213 36.22 21.42 -31.37
CA ARG A 213 36.23 19.96 -31.54
C ARG A 213 37.48 19.30 -30.98
#